data_AF-A0A9N9X7N0-F1
#
_entry.id   AF-A0A9N9X7N0-F1
#
_cell.length_a   1.000
_cell.length_b   1.000
_cell.length_c   1.000
_cell.angle_alpha   90.00
_cell.angle_beta   90.00
_cell.angle_gamma   90.00
#
_symmetry.space_group_name_H-M   'P 1'
#
loop_
_entity.id
_entity.type
_entity.pdbx_description
1 polymer ?
#
loop_
_entity_poly.entity_id
_entity_poly.type
_entity_poly.pdbx_seq_one_letter_code
_entity_poly.pdbx_strand_id
1 'polypeptide(L)'
;MEAGDYFLLLTNSFMYFGEAFLLLGINFRKSYAGVSFQTQVLHLIAALSNILSLFEAPIKLELVVFIALCHSLISVFPIFIFYRYYSTYQNQHDTIIPYVLFPSTYILAGFTSEDDYFKEVGRLLNVCLPLVADLPQIFMSAHLQQLPTHVLYYFIGVFLSKVSTVIYAINNHLLQNGYFLATLVDLVFFVAALVFLSLCGVEIVKSVKIHQEDNAERKVVYVSGKGGEDSSLMLEEQETRV
;
A
#
# COMPACT_ATOMS: atom_id res chain seq x y z
N MET A 1 -18.21 5.91 -22.55
CA MET A 1 -17.67 5.29 -21.33
C MET A 1 -18.85 4.95 -20.46
N GLU A 2 -19.02 3.68 -20.16
CA GLU A 2 -20.08 3.23 -19.25
C GLU A 2 -19.65 3.47 -17.80
N ALA A 3 -20.61 3.54 -16.86
CA ALA A 3 -20.33 3.79 -15.45
C ALA A 3 -19.29 2.82 -14.85
N GLY A 4 -19.24 1.56 -15.34
CA GLY A 4 -18.25 0.57 -14.94
C GLY A 4 -16.81 0.93 -15.30
N ASP A 5 -16.58 1.55 -16.45
CA ASP A 5 -15.23 1.95 -16.91
C ASP A 5 -14.60 2.99 -15.98
N TYR A 6 -15.42 3.87 -15.39
CA TYR A 6 -14.96 4.91 -14.47
C TYR A 6 -14.46 4.33 -13.15
N PHE A 7 -15.15 3.34 -12.57
CA PHE A 7 -14.71 2.73 -11.31
C PHE A 7 -13.45 1.87 -11.50
N LEU A 8 -13.30 1.22 -12.66
CA LEU A 8 -12.06 0.51 -12.99
C LEU A 8 -10.88 1.49 -13.11
N LEU A 9 -11.08 2.60 -13.81
CA LEU A 9 -10.05 3.65 -13.93
C LEU A 9 -9.71 4.27 -12.56
N LEU A 10 -10.72 4.52 -11.73
CA LEU A 10 -10.57 5.08 -10.39
C LEU A 10 -9.81 4.13 -9.46
N THR A 11 -10.12 2.84 -9.52
CA THR A 11 -9.41 1.77 -8.79
C THR A 11 -7.92 1.78 -9.09
N ASN A 12 -7.56 1.79 -10.37
CA ASN A 12 -6.16 1.83 -10.81
C ASN A 12 -5.48 3.15 -10.41
N SER A 13 -6.20 4.27 -10.51
CA SER A 13 -5.67 5.59 -10.15
C SER A 13 -5.30 5.70 -8.67
N PHE A 14 -6.14 5.17 -7.76
CA PHE A 14 -5.84 5.16 -6.33
C PHE A 14 -4.67 4.23 -5.96
N MET A 15 -4.56 3.10 -6.64
CA MET A 15 -3.42 2.19 -6.47
C MET A 15 -2.12 2.88 -6.88
N TYR A 16 -2.07 3.48 -8.08
CA TYR A 16 -0.89 4.22 -8.55
C TYR A 16 -0.56 5.43 -7.68
N PHE A 17 -1.58 6.11 -7.16
CA PHE A 17 -1.37 7.17 -6.18
C PHE A 17 -0.64 6.64 -4.94
N GLY A 18 -1.10 5.53 -4.37
CA GLY A 18 -0.44 4.90 -3.22
C GLY A 18 1.02 4.51 -3.51
N GLU A 19 1.26 3.83 -4.63
CA GLU A 19 2.60 3.40 -5.06
C GLU A 19 3.54 4.59 -5.34
N ALA A 20 3.03 5.66 -5.95
CA ALA A 20 3.80 6.87 -6.18
C ALA A 20 4.24 7.52 -4.87
N PHE A 21 3.35 7.60 -3.88
CA PHE A 21 3.70 8.12 -2.55
C PHE A 21 4.71 7.23 -1.82
N LEU A 22 4.61 5.91 -1.98
CA LEU A 22 5.61 4.97 -1.46
C LEU A 22 6.98 5.26 -2.08
N LEU A 23 7.07 5.30 -3.41
CA LEU A 23 8.30 5.53 -4.16
C LEU A 23 8.94 6.89 -3.84
N LEU A 24 8.13 7.96 -3.87
CA LEU A 24 8.59 9.30 -3.50
C LEU A 24 9.07 9.33 -2.05
N GLY A 25 8.34 8.67 -1.14
CA GLY A 25 8.70 8.57 0.26
C GLY A 25 10.05 7.91 0.49
N ILE A 26 10.28 6.76 -0.14
CA ILE A 26 11.55 6.03 -0.07
C ILE A 26 12.68 6.89 -0.61
N ASN A 27 12.48 7.54 -1.77
CA ASN A 27 13.51 8.34 -2.42
C ASN A 27 13.86 9.61 -1.63
N PHE A 28 12.85 10.35 -1.15
CA PHE A 28 13.06 11.58 -0.38
C PHE A 28 13.70 11.31 0.98
N ARG A 29 13.26 10.24 1.66
CA ARG A 29 13.80 9.86 2.98
C ARG A 29 15.09 9.05 2.88
N LYS A 30 15.45 8.60 1.67
CA LYS A 30 16.61 7.73 1.42
C LYS A 30 16.60 6.49 2.32
N SER A 31 15.43 5.91 2.54
CA SER A 31 15.21 4.82 3.49
C SER A 31 14.09 3.90 3.03
N TYR A 32 14.30 2.60 3.19
CA TYR A 32 13.35 1.52 2.94
C TYR A 32 12.69 1.02 4.24
N ALA A 33 12.88 1.73 5.36
CA ALA A 33 12.29 1.36 6.63
C ALA A 33 10.75 1.35 6.54
N GLY A 34 10.14 0.30 7.09
CA GLY A 34 8.69 0.10 7.07
C GLY A 34 8.09 -0.39 5.75
N VAL A 35 8.92 -0.65 4.72
CA VAL A 35 8.45 -1.18 3.43
C VAL A 35 8.81 -2.66 3.32
N SER A 36 7.80 -3.49 3.05
CA SER A 36 7.94 -4.93 2.80
C SER A 36 8.45 -5.15 1.40
N PHE A 37 9.63 -5.75 1.30
CA PHE A 37 10.20 -6.17 0.02
C PHE A 37 9.37 -7.30 -0.60
N GLN A 38 8.86 -8.21 0.23
CA GLN A 38 8.05 -9.36 -0.21
C GLN A 38 6.77 -8.91 -0.92
N THR A 39 6.15 -7.82 -0.45
CA THR A 39 4.99 -7.19 -1.10
C THR A 39 5.34 -6.70 -2.51
N GLN A 40 6.49 -6.03 -2.67
CA GLN A 40 6.92 -5.52 -3.98
C GLN A 40 7.21 -6.67 -4.96
N VAL A 41 7.78 -7.77 -4.47
CA VAL A 41 7.99 -8.98 -5.28
C VAL A 41 6.65 -9.58 -5.74
N LEU A 42 5.66 -9.69 -4.86
CA LEU A 42 4.33 -10.21 -5.23
C LEU A 42 3.62 -9.31 -6.25
N HIS A 43 3.71 -7.99 -6.10
CA HIS A 43 3.18 -7.03 -7.08
C HIS A 43 3.87 -7.16 -8.45
N LEU A 44 5.18 -7.39 -8.48
CA LEU A 44 5.88 -7.68 -9.72
C LEU A 44 5.38 -8.97 -10.38
N ILE A 45 5.22 -10.06 -9.61
CA ILE A 45 4.71 -11.33 -10.15
C ILE A 45 3.29 -11.15 -10.69
N ALA A 46 2.44 -10.40 -9.98
CA ALA A 46 1.09 -10.04 -10.44
C ALA A 46 1.11 -9.25 -11.74
N ALA A 47 1.99 -8.25 -11.85
CA ALA A 47 2.12 -7.45 -13.06
C ALA A 47 2.58 -8.30 -14.27
N LEU A 48 3.56 -9.18 -14.07
CA LEU A 48 4.02 -10.12 -15.10
C LEU A 48 2.90 -11.09 -15.54
N SER A 49 2.13 -11.61 -14.59
CA SER A 49 0.99 -12.49 -14.86
C SER A 49 -0.10 -11.78 -15.65
N ASN A 50 -0.31 -10.49 -15.37
CA ASN A 50 -1.25 -9.65 -16.10
C ASN A 50 -0.79 -9.46 -17.55
N ILE A 51 0.50 -9.15 -17.78
CA ILE A 51 1.09 -9.08 -19.13
C ILE A 51 0.87 -10.38 -19.92
N LEU A 52 1.13 -11.54 -19.29
CA LEU A 52 0.94 -12.83 -19.95
C LEU A 52 -0.51 -13.02 -20.41
N SER A 53 -1.49 -12.62 -19.60
CA SER A 53 -2.90 -12.70 -19.98
C SER A 53 -3.29 -11.76 -21.13
N LEU A 54 -2.55 -10.66 -21.34
CA LEU A 54 -2.79 -9.77 -22.47
C LEU A 54 -2.46 -10.43 -23.81
N PHE A 55 -1.52 -11.37 -23.83
CA PHE A 55 -1.18 -12.11 -25.05
C PHE A 55 -2.22 -13.20 -25.40
N GLU A 56 -2.98 -13.66 -24.41
CA GLU A 56 -3.97 -14.73 -24.57
C GLU A 56 -5.38 -14.22 -24.88
N ALA A 57 -5.68 -12.97 -24.57
CA ALA A 57 -6.99 -12.36 -24.79
C ALA A 57 -6.98 -11.49 -26.06
N PRO A 58 -8.01 -11.56 -26.93
CA PRO A 58 -8.19 -10.64 -28.05
C PRO A 58 -8.67 -9.28 -27.51
N ILE A 59 -7.82 -8.60 -26.74
CA ILE A 59 -8.13 -7.33 -26.09
C ILE A 59 -8.08 -6.23 -27.15
N LYS A 60 -9.25 -5.65 -27.44
CA LYS A 60 -9.41 -4.49 -28.32
C LYS A 60 -9.23 -3.15 -27.60
N LEU A 61 -8.85 -3.15 -26.31
CA LEU A 61 -8.76 -1.94 -25.49
C LEU A 61 -7.30 -1.56 -25.24
N GLU A 62 -6.76 -0.65 -26.05
CA GLU A 62 -5.43 -0.05 -25.90
C GLU A 62 -5.20 0.48 -24.46
N LEU A 63 -6.26 0.97 -23.81
CA LEU A 63 -6.23 1.47 -22.43
C LEU A 63 -5.87 0.39 -21.39
N VAL A 64 -6.38 -0.84 -21.52
CA VAL A 64 -6.10 -1.93 -20.57
C VAL A 64 -4.65 -2.37 -20.69
N VAL A 65 -4.15 -2.50 -21.93
CA VAL A 65 -2.75 -2.81 -22.21
C VAL A 65 -1.84 -1.71 -21.66
N PHE A 66 -2.17 -0.44 -21.90
CA PHE A 66 -1.42 0.69 -21.38
C PHE A 66 -1.34 0.70 -19.84
N ILE A 67 -2.47 0.52 -19.16
CA ILE A 67 -2.53 0.46 -17.69
C ILE A 67 -1.66 -0.71 -17.18
N ALA A 68 -1.79 -1.90 -17.75
CA ALA A 68 -1.00 -3.06 -17.33
C ALA A 68 0.52 -2.86 -17.51
N LEU A 69 0.94 -2.21 -18.61
CA LEU A 69 2.34 -1.85 -18.83
C LEU A 69 2.83 -0.82 -17.80
N CYS A 70 2.03 0.21 -17.48
CA CYS A 70 2.37 1.18 -16.44
C CYS A 70 2.54 0.53 -15.06
N HIS A 71 1.62 -0.36 -14.67
CA HIS A 71 1.73 -1.12 -13.41
C HIS A 71 3.00 -1.96 -13.36
N SER A 72 3.34 -2.62 -14.47
CA SER A 72 4.56 -3.44 -14.57
C SER A 72 5.84 -2.60 -14.43
N LEU A 73 5.85 -1.38 -14.98
CA LEU A 73 6.98 -0.48 -14.80
C LEU A 73 7.08 0.00 -13.34
N ILE A 74 5.96 0.42 -12.73
CA ILE A 74 5.95 0.95 -11.35
C ILE A 74 6.36 -0.11 -10.33
N SER A 75 5.85 -1.34 -10.44
CA SER A 75 6.16 -2.46 -9.51
C SER A 75 7.64 -2.87 -9.50
N VAL A 76 8.38 -2.61 -10.58
CA VAL A 76 9.82 -2.91 -10.67
C VAL A 76 10.70 -1.89 -9.92
N PHE A 77 10.29 -0.62 -9.86
CA PHE A 77 11.12 0.44 -9.26
C PHE A 77 11.42 0.25 -7.76
N PRO A 78 10.45 -0.11 -6.90
CA PRO A 78 10.70 -0.36 -5.49
C PRO A 78 11.75 -1.46 -5.26
N ILE A 79 11.80 -2.47 -6.13
CA ILE A 79 12.78 -3.57 -6.07
C ILE A 79 14.18 -3.07 -6.42
N PHE A 80 14.33 -2.20 -7.42
CA PHE A 80 15.63 -1.58 -7.72
C PHE A 80 16.10 -0.66 -6.60
N ILE A 81 15.20 0.15 -6.05
CA ILE A 81 15.51 1.09 -4.97
C ILE A 81 15.88 0.36 -3.67
N PHE A 82 15.31 -0.82 -3.42
CA PHE A 82 15.68 -1.68 -2.30
C PHE A 82 17.19 -1.95 -2.25
N TYR A 83 17.84 -2.28 -3.37
CA TYR A 83 19.30 -2.50 -3.39
C TYR A 83 20.09 -1.27 -2.94
N ARG A 84 19.59 -0.07 -3.21
CA ARG A 84 20.24 1.20 -2.83
C ARG A 84 20.10 1.50 -1.33
N TYR A 85 18.97 1.13 -0.72
CA TYR A 85 18.65 1.43 0.69
C TYR A 85 18.52 0.18 1.57
N TYR A 86 19.11 -0.93 1.14
CA TYR A 86 19.04 -2.24 1.82
C TYR A 86 19.42 -2.18 3.30
N SER A 87 20.38 -1.33 3.67
CA SER A 87 20.83 -1.17 5.06
C SER A 87 19.73 -0.70 6.02
N THR A 88 18.67 -0.07 5.50
CA THR A 88 17.53 0.43 6.29
C THR A 88 16.33 -0.52 6.29
N TYR A 89 16.41 -1.62 5.54
CA TYR A 89 15.34 -2.61 5.44
C TYR A 89 15.27 -3.47 6.70
N GLN A 90 14.05 -3.67 7.20
CA GLN A 90 13.79 -4.35 8.47
C GLN A 90 13.39 -5.81 8.24
N ASN A 91 14.33 -6.63 7.76
CA ASN A 91 14.08 -8.02 7.37
C ASN A 91 13.42 -8.87 8.47
N GLN A 92 13.71 -8.59 9.74
CA GLN A 92 13.12 -9.30 10.89
C GLN A 92 11.60 -9.16 11.01
N HIS A 93 10.99 -8.16 10.37
CA HIS A 93 9.54 -7.91 10.39
C HIS A 93 8.84 -8.33 9.09
N ASP A 94 9.58 -8.62 8.02
CA ASP A 94 9.04 -9.01 6.71
C ASP A 94 9.17 -10.53 6.50
N THR A 95 8.44 -11.28 7.33
CA THR A 95 8.60 -12.73 7.49
C THR A 95 7.67 -13.57 6.61
N ILE A 96 6.68 -12.93 5.96
CA ILE A 96 5.76 -13.64 5.07
C ILE A 96 6.48 -14.01 3.78
N ILE A 97 6.44 -15.29 3.45
CA ILE A 97 7.18 -15.86 2.32
C ILE A 97 6.28 -15.83 1.07
N PRO A 98 6.62 -15.05 0.02
CA PRO A 98 5.88 -15.05 -1.26
C PRO A 98 5.76 -16.44 -1.88
N TYR A 99 6.76 -17.29 -1.66
CA TYR A 99 6.79 -18.68 -2.11
C TYR A 99 5.74 -19.58 -1.44
N VAL A 100 5.02 -19.11 -0.42
CA VAL A 100 3.84 -19.81 0.11
C VAL A 100 2.58 -19.26 -0.52
N LEU A 101 2.47 -17.93 -0.64
CA LEU A 101 1.28 -17.27 -1.16
C LEU A 101 1.06 -17.56 -2.65
N PHE A 102 2.11 -17.41 -3.47
CA PHE A 102 2.00 -17.59 -4.92
C PHE A 102 1.63 -19.04 -5.31
N PRO A 103 2.29 -20.10 -4.80
CA PRO A 103 1.89 -21.47 -5.11
C PRO A 103 0.50 -21.82 -4.56
N SER A 104 0.11 -21.28 -3.40
CA SER A 104 -1.24 -21.51 -2.87
C SER A 104 -2.31 -20.91 -3.79
N THR A 105 -2.09 -19.69 -4.31
CA THR A 105 -3.00 -19.08 -5.29
C THR A 105 -3.00 -19.82 -6.63
N TYR A 106 -1.84 -20.31 -7.07
CA TYR A 106 -1.73 -21.08 -8.32
C TYR A 106 -2.43 -22.44 -8.22
N ILE A 107 -2.23 -23.15 -7.10
CA ILE A 107 -2.87 -24.44 -6.84
C ILE A 107 -4.39 -24.26 -6.71
N LEU A 108 -4.84 -23.24 -5.97
CA LEU A 108 -6.27 -22.92 -5.84
C LEU A 108 -6.89 -22.64 -7.22
N ALA A 109 -6.23 -21.82 -8.04
CA ALA A 109 -6.66 -21.52 -9.40
C ALA A 109 -6.76 -22.79 -10.28
N GLY A 110 -5.81 -23.72 -10.14
CA GLY A 110 -5.79 -24.98 -10.86
C GLY A 110 -6.88 -25.98 -10.45
N PHE A 111 -7.36 -25.93 -9.21
CA PHE A 111 -8.49 -26.78 -8.75
C PHE A 111 -9.86 -26.23 -9.14
N THR A 112 -9.95 -24.94 -9.45
CA THR A 112 -11.21 -24.25 -9.77
C THR A 112 -11.41 -24.01 -11.26
N SER A 113 -10.46 -24.39 -12.12
CA SER A 113 -10.60 -24.27 -13.57
C SER A 113 -11.40 -25.44 -14.13
N GLU A 114 -12.49 -25.14 -14.83
CA GLU A 114 -13.35 -26.14 -15.46
C GLU A 114 -13.10 -26.22 -16.98
N ASP A 115 -12.47 -25.21 -17.60
CA ASP A 115 -12.16 -25.10 -19.03
C ASP A 115 -10.65 -24.96 -19.34
N ASP A 116 -10.28 -24.33 -20.47
CA ASP A 116 -8.93 -24.09 -21.00
C ASP A 116 -7.92 -23.72 -19.90
N TYR A 117 -7.22 -24.76 -19.40
CA TYR A 117 -6.58 -24.76 -18.09
C TYR A 117 -5.67 -23.55 -17.88
N PHE A 118 -4.85 -23.22 -18.87
CA PHE A 118 -3.88 -22.14 -18.76
C PHE A 118 -4.55 -20.76 -18.69
N LYS A 119 -5.59 -20.55 -19.50
CA LYS A 119 -6.32 -19.29 -19.57
C LYS A 119 -7.12 -19.05 -18.30
N GLU A 120 -7.76 -20.08 -17.77
CA GLU A 120 -8.58 -19.95 -16.56
C GLU A 120 -7.71 -19.82 -15.30
N VAL A 121 -6.61 -20.58 -15.20
CA VAL A 121 -5.61 -20.41 -14.14
C VAL A 121 -4.98 -19.02 -14.18
N GLY A 122 -4.61 -18.53 -15.36
CA GLY A 122 -4.08 -17.18 -15.54
C GLY A 122 -5.08 -16.10 -15.11
N ARG A 123 -6.36 -16.26 -15.49
CA ARG A 123 -7.47 -15.38 -15.07
C ARG A 123 -7.62 -15.35 -13.55
N LEU A 124 -7.69 -16.52 -12.90
CA LEU A 124 -7.82 -16.65 -11.45
C LEU A 124 -6.59 -16.10 -10.72
N LEU A 125 -5.39 -16.32 -11.25
CA LEU A 125 -4.16 -15.81 -10.67
C LEU A 125 -4.07 -14.28 -10.74
N ASN A 126 -4.50 -13.68 -11.85
CA ASN A 126 -4.59 -12.22 -12.00
C ASN A 126 -5.64 -11.58 -11.08
N VAL A 127 -6.62 -12.36 -10.62
CA VAL A 127 -7.56 -11.94 -9.59
C VAL A 127 -6.95 -12.13 -8.21
N CYS A 128 -6.48 -13.33 -7.87
CA CYS A 128 -6.10 -13.68 -6.50
C CYS A 128 -4.75 -13.10 -6.05
N LEU A 129 -3.78 -12.98 -6.96
CA LEU A 129 -2.42 -12.59 -6.59
C LEU A 129 -2.30 -11.12 -6.17
N PRO A 130 -2.89 -10.12 -6.89
CA PRO A 130 -2.95 -8.74 -6.40
C PRO A 130 -3.74 -8.58 -5.11
N LEU A 131 -4.58 -9.57 -4.75
CA LEU A 131 -5.30 -9.56 -3.48
C LEU A 131 -4.33 -9.92 -2.36
N VAL A 132 -3.63 -11.05 -2.46
CA VAL A 132 -2.70 -11.49 -1.41
C VAL A 132 -1.37 -10.74 -1.36
N ALA A 133 -1.03 -9.99 -2.41
CA ALA A 133 0.23 -9.27 -2.54
C ALA A 133 0.49 -8.27 -1.41
N ASP A 134 -0.57 -7.65 -0.86
CA ASP A 134 -0.45 -6.63 0.19
C ASP A 134 -0.32 -7.21 1.61
N LEU A 135 -0.53 -8.53 1.80
CA LEU A 135 -0.48 -9.15 3.13
C LEU A 135 0.87 -8.97 3.83
N PRO A 136 2.03 -9.23 3.20
CA PRO A 136 3.31 -9.04 3.86
C PRO A 136 3.49 -7.61 4.41
N GLN A 137 3.04 -6.59 3.66
CA GLN A 137 3.08 -5.19 4.11
C GLN A 137 2.15 -4.95 5.30
N ILE A 138 0.93 -5.50 5.30
CA ILE A 138 -0.02 -5.40 6.43
C ILE A 138 0.59 -6.03 7.69
N PHE A 139 1.12 -7.25 7.57
CA PHE A 139 1.71 -7.97 8.69
C PHE A 139 2.97 -7.29 9.21
N MET A 140 3.89 -6.88 8.33
CA MET A 140 5.07 -6.12 8.72
C MET A 140 4.67 -4.85 9.47
N SER A 141 3.67 -4.12 8.95
CA SER A 141 3.19 -2.88 9.55
C SER A 141 2.52 -3.08 10.90
N ALA A 142 1.84 -4.21 11.13
CA ALA A 142 1.27 -4.55 12.43
C ALA A 142 2.34 -4.85 13.50
N HIS A 143 3.53 -5.31 13.08
CA HIS A 143 4.65 -5.54 14.00
C HIS A 143 5.48 -4.28 14.26
N LEU A 144 5.34 -3.25 13.42
CA LEU A 144 6.03 -1.98 13.58
C LEU A 144 5.29 -1.11 14.60
N GLN A 145 6.01 -0.65 15.62
CA GLN A 145 5.46 0.26 16.64
C GLN A 145 5.20 1.67 16.10
N GLN A 146 5.87 2.06 15.01
CA GLN A 146 5.69 3.35 14.35
C GLN A 146 5.70 3.15 12.83
N LEU A 147 4.63 3.59 12.18
CA LEU A 147 4.49 3.51 10.73
C LEU A 147 5.01 4.79 10.08
N PRO A 148 5.95 4.71 9.13
CA PRO A 148 6.38 5.87 8.37
C PRO A 148 5.22 6.49 7.57
N THR A 149 5.15 7.81 7.51
CA THR A 149 4.04 8.54 6.85
C THR A 149 3.82 8.15 5.39
N HIS A 150 4.89 7.82 4.65
CA HIS A 150 4.77 7.42 3.24
C HIS A 150 4.12 6.04 3.09
N VAL A 151 4.35 5.12 4.02
CA VAL A 151 3.68 3.82 4.08
C VAL A 151 2.21 3.99 4.44
N LEU A 152 1.88 4.95 5.33
CA LEU A 152 0.49 5.30 5.64
C LEU A 152 -0.27 5.80 4.40
N TYR A 153 0.31 6.72 3.62
CA TYR A 153 -0.34 7.22 2.40
C TYR A 153 -0.47 6.13 1.33
N TYR A 154 0.51 5.23 1.23
CA TYR A 154 0.39 4.03 0.41
C TYR A 154 -0.84 3.19 0.80
N PHE A 155 -1.02 2.91 2.10
CA PHE A 155 -2.20 2.18 2.58
C PHE A 155 -3.53 2.89 2.32
N ILE A 156 -3.56 4.22 2.42
CA ILE A 156 -4.76 5.00 2.06
C ILE A 156 -5.09 4.81 0.57
N GLY A 157 -4.09 4.86 -0.31
CA GLY A 157 -4.27 4.62 -1.74
C GLY A 157 -4.79 3.21 -2.03
N VAL A 158 -4.19 2.19 -1.44
CA VAL A 158 -4.63 0.78 -1.54
C VAL A 158 -6.07 0.63 -1.04
N PHE A 159 -6.39 1.21 0.11
CA PHE A 159 -7.74 1.16 0.68
C PHE A 159 -8.80 1.75 -0.26
N LEU A 160 -8.56 2.95 -0.79
CA LEU A 160 -9.48 3.61 -1.73
C LEU A 160 -9.63 2.81 -3.03
N SER A 161 -8.55 2.18 -3.49
CA SER A 161 -8.57 1.27 -4.63
C SER A 161 -9.49 0.07 -4.39
N LYS A 162 -9.39 -0.59 -3.22
CA LYS A 162 -10.26 -1.72 -2.86
C LYS A 162 -11.73 -1.31 -2.70
N VAL A 163 -12.01 -0.13 -2.10
CA VAL A 163 -13.37 0.42 -2.05
C VAL A 163 -13.96 0.56 -3.45
N SER A 164 -13.20 1.17 -4.37
CA SER A 164 -13.62 1.36 -5.75
C SER A 164 -13.86 0.03 -6.48
N THR A 165 -13.06 -0.99 -6.18
CA THR A 165 -13.20 -2.35 -6.73
C THR A 165 -14.48 -3.03 -6.26
N VAL A 166 -14.80 -2.94 -4.96
CA VAL A 166 -16.04 -3.49 -4.41
C VAL A 166 -17.26 -2.80 -5.01
N ILE A 167 -17.23 -1.47 -5.14
CA ILE A 167 -18.32 -0.71 -5.78
C ILE A 167 -18.47 -1.12 -7.25
N TYR A 168 -17.36 -1.27 -7.98
CA TYR A 168 -17.36 -1.78 -9.34
C TYR A 168 -18.01 -3.16 -9.43
N ALA A 169 -17.62 -4.10 -8.56
CA ALA A 169 -18.16 -5.45 -8.55
C ALA A 169 -19.67 -5.49 -8.23
N ILE A 170 -20.14 -4.64 -7.31
CA ILE A 170 -21.57 -4.49 -7.01
C ILE A 170 -22.32 -3.94 -8.22
N ASN A 171 -21.80 -2.87 -8.84
CA ASN A 171 -22.43 -2.19 -9.97
C ASN A 171 -22.47 -3.07 -11.23
N ASN A 172 -21.46 -3.93 -11.44
CA ASN A 172 -21.35 -4.79 -12.62
C ASN A 172 -22.05 -6.16 -12.44
N HIS A 173 -22.98 -6.25 -11.49
CA HIS A 173 -23.73 -7.45 -11.08
C HIS A 173 -22.86 -8.66 -10.69
N LEU A 174 -22.79 -8.87 -9.38
CA LEU A 174 -22.25 -10.00 -8.60
C LEU A 174 -22.54 -11.46 -9.07
N LEU A 175 -23.16 -11.71 -10.23
CA LEU A 175 -23.60 -13.04 -10.65
C LEU A 175 -23.32 -13.44 -12.10
N GLN A 176 -22.92 -12.55 -13.01
CA GLN A 176 -22.90 -12.93 -14.44
C GLN A 176 -21.59 -13.51 -14.99
N ASN A 177 -20.43 -13.38 -14.32
CA ASN A 177 -19.12 -13.72 -14.95
C ASN A 177 -18.06 -14.36 -14.03
N GLY A 178 -18.46 -15.07 -12.95
CA GLY A 178 -17.48 -15.77 -12.09
C GLY A 178 -16.64 -14.87 -11.18
N TYR A 179 -17.06 -13.62 -10.96
CA TYR A 179 -16.41 -12.66 -10.05
C TYR A 179 -16.73 -12.90 -8.57
N PHE A 180 -17.60 -13.85 -8.21
CA PHE A 180 -18.02 -14.07 -6.83
C PHE A 180 -16.84 -14.32 -5.87
N LEU A 181 -15.89 -15.18 -6.27
CA LEU A 181 -14.69 -15.45 -5.48
C LEU A 181 -13.80 -14.21 -5.37
N ALA A 182 -13.65 -13.45 -6.47
CA ALA A 182 -12.92 -12.18 -6.50
C ALA A 182 -13.52 -11.19 -5.49
N THR A 183 -14.85 -11.02 -5.53
CA THR A 183 -15.57 -10.09 -4.66
C THR A 183 -15.51 -10.50 -3.20
N LEU A 184 -15.58 -11.80 -2.88
CA LEU A 184 -15.47 -12.29 -1.51
C LEU A 184 -14.08 -12.01 -0.93
N VAL A 185 -13.03 -12.24 -1.72
CA VAL A 185 -11.66 -11.94 -1.31
C VAL A 185 -11.42 -10.41 -1.21
N ASP A 186 -11.92 -9.62 -2.16
CA ASP A 186 -11.90 -8.15 -2.09
C ASP A 186 -12.58 -7.62 -0.83
N LEU A 187 -13.71 -8.22 -0.44
CA LEU A 187 -14.42 -7.86 0.79
C LEU A 187 -13.58 -8.20 2.03
N VAL A 188 -12.92 -9.35 2.07
CA VAL A 188 -12.00 -9.73 3.16
C VAL A 188 -10.83 -8.75 3.25
N PHE A 189 -10.22 -8.38 2.12
CA PHE A 189 -9.15 -7.39 2.09
C PHE A 189 -9.60 -6.00 2.49
N PHE A 190 -10.78 -5.57 2.04
CA PHE A 190 -11.38 -4.33 2.47
C PHE A 190 -11.58 -4.28 3.99
N VAL A 191 -12.11 -5.36 4.58
CA VAL A 191 -12.27 -5.48 6.04
C VAL A 191 -10.90 -5.48 6.74
N ALA A 192 -9.91 -6.22 6.23
CA ALA A 192 -8.56 -6.23 6.78
C ALA A 192 -7.90 -4.83 6.73
N ALA A 193 -8.06 -4.12 5.61
CA ALA A 193 -7.56 -2.75 5.44
C ALA A 193 -8.29 -1.75 6.34
N LEU A 194 -9.60 -1.89 6.55
CA LEU A 194 -10.35 -1.11 7.55
C LEU A 194 -9.82 -1.34 8.96
N VAL A 195 -9.64 -2.61 9.35
CA VAL A 195 -9.09 -2.97 10.65
C VAL A 195 -7.69 -2.36 10.79
N PHE A 196 -6.83 -2.51 9.79
CA PHE A 196 -5.49 -1.93 9.79
C PHE A 196 -5.51 -0.40 9.91
N LEU A 197 -6.31 0.31 9.09
CA LEU A 197 -6.43 1.77 9.17
C LEU A 197 -7.03 2.22 10.51
N SER A 198 -7.94 1.45 11.10
CA SER A 198 -8.48 1.75 12.43
C SER A 198 -7.41 1.60 13.52
N LEU A 199 -6.56 0.58 13.43
CA LEU A 199 -5.42 0.37 14.34
C LEU A 199 -4.37 1.47 14.16
N CYS A 200 -4.00 1.80 12.92
CA CYS A 200 -3.12 2.93 12.64
C CYS A 200 -3.73 4.25 13.13
N GLY A 201 -5.03 4.46 12.95
CA GLY A 201 -5.74 5.64 13.46
C GLY A 201 -5.65 5.74 14.98
N VAL A 202 -5.84 4.63 15.70
CA VAL A 202 -5.69 4.56 17.16
C VAL A 202 -4.25 4.89 17.58
N GLU A 203 -3.24 4.32 16.92
CA GLU A 203 -1.84 4.59 17.23
C GLU A 203 -1.41 6.02 16.86
N ILE A 204 -1.94 6.58 15.77
CA ILE A 204 -1.73 8.00 15.41
C ILE A 204 -2.35 8.89 16.50
N VAL A 205 -3.58 8.63 16.94
CA VAL A 205 -4.24 9.41 18.01
C VAL A 205 -3.47 9.30 19.33
N LYS A 206 -3.00 8.11 19.70
CA LYS A 206 -2.14 7.92 20.87
C LYS A 206 -0.82 8.71 20.75
N SER A 207 -0.16 8.65 19.59
CA SER A 207 1.10 9.36 19.37
C SER A 207 0.93 10.88 19.45
N VAL A 208 -0.17 11.41 18.90
CA VAL A 208 -0.53 12.83 19.01
C VAL A 208 -0.78 13.22 20.46
N LYS A 209 -1.46 12.37 21.23
CA LYS A 209 -1.76 12.62 22.64
C LYS A 209 -0.49 12.66 23.50
N ILE A 210 0.43 11.70 23.31
CA ILE A 210 1.73 11.66 24.00
C ILE A 210 2.56 12.91 23.65
N HIS A 211 2.56 13.31 22.38
CA HIS A 211 3.31 14.50 21.96
C HIS A 211 2.71 15.81 22.48
N GLN A 212 1.41 15.84 22.74
CA GLN A 212 0.75 16.97 23.43
C GLN A 212 1.08 16.99 24.93
N GLU A 213 1.15 15.82 25.58
CA GLU A 213 1.53 15.68 26.99
C GLU A 213 3.00 16.09 27.23
N ASP A 214 3.94 15.61 26.39
CA ASP A 214 5.35 16.02 26.43
C ASP A 214 5.54 17.54 26.23
N ASN A 215 4.77 18.14 25.32
CA ASN A 215 4.83 19.58 25.08
C ASN A 215 4.17 20.39 26.20
N ALA A 216 3.16 19.85 26.88
CA ALA A 216 2.56 20.44 28.06
C ALA A 216 3.53 20.41 29.25
N GLU A 217 4.20 19.29 29.49
CA GLU A 217 5.22 19.17 30.55
C GLU A 217 6.41 20.10 30.29
N ARG A 218 6.92 20.19 29.05
CA ARG A 218 7.97 21.17 28.72
C ARG A 218 7.53 22.60 28.98
N LYS A 219 6.29 22.98 28.64
CA LYS A 219 5.76 24.32 28.95
C LYS A 219 5.68 24.57 30.46
N VAL A 220 5.30 23.59 31.27
CA VAL A 220 5.28 23.71 32.75
C VAL A 220 6.69 23.91 33.31
N VAL A 221 7.70 23.21 32.79
CA VAL A 221 9.10 23.38 33.18
C VAL A 221 9.62 24.78 32.81
N TYR A 222 9.29 25.31 31.63
CA TYR A 222 9.65 26.68 31.23
C TYR A 222 8.96 27.77 32.06
N VAL A 223 7.72 27.54 32.52
CA VAL A 223 6.99 28.49 33.38
C VAL A 223 7.50 28.42 34.83
N SER A 224 7.85 27.24 35.33
CA SER A 224 8.46 27.08 36.66
C SER A 224 9.91 27.57 36.73
N GLY A 225 10.65 27.53 35.62
CA GLY A 225 12.02 28.04 35.51
C GLY A 225 12.14 29.57 35.31
N LYS A 226 11.02 30.29 35.12
CA LYS A 226 10.98 31.76 35.05
C LYS A 226 10.48 32.43 36.33
N GLY A 227 10.31 31.66 37.41
CA GLY A 227 9.84 32.13 38.71
C GLY A 227 10.92 32.68 39.65
N GLY A 228 12.20 32.62 39.26
CA GLY A 228 13.31 33.20 40.02
C GLY A 228 14.48 33.45 39.08
N GLU A 229 15.06 34.65 39.17
CA GLU A 229 16.26 35.10 38.43
C GLU A 229 16.01 35.42 36.94
N ASP A 230 15.65 36.67 36.64
CA ASP A 230 16.64 37.72 36.45
C ASP A 230 16.00 39.02 35.94
N SER A 231 15.81 39.93 36.88
CA SER A 231 15.78 41.36 36.62
C SER A 231 17.24 41.82 36.44
N SER A 232 17.82 41.70 35.25
CA SER A 232 19.08 42.38 34.86
C SER A 232 19.37 42.18 33.38
N LEU A 233 19.92 43.22 32.74
CA LEU A 233 20.41 43.28 31.36
C LEU A 233 19.36 43.54 30.26
N MET A 234 18.97 44.81 30.25
CA MET A 234 18.72 45.58 29.05
C MET A 234 19.81 45.42 27.98
N LEU A 235 19.37 45.54 26.72
CA LEU A 235 20.06 46.14 25.57
C LEU A 235 21.36 45.47 25.09
N GLU A 236 21.30 44.75 23.96
CA GLU A 236 22.13 45.05 22.78
C GLU A 236 21.70 44.20 21.55
N GLU A 237 21.53 44.91 20.42
CA GLU A 237 21.72 44.50 19.01
C GLU A 237 20.92 43.29 18.48
N GLN A 238 19.86 43.42 17.67
CA GLN A 238 19.76 44.02 16.33
C GLN A 238 21.00 43.83 15.43
N GLU A 239 20.77 43.20 14.26
CA GLU A 239 21.70 42.94 13.13
C GLU A 239 22.54 41.67 13.30
N THR A 240 22.32 40.59 12.53
CA THR A 240 22.70 40.58 11.12
C THR A 240 21.99 39.47 10.35
N ARG A 241 21.42 39.83 9.19
CA ARG A 241 21.15 38.94 8.06
C ARG A 241 22.47 38.67 7.34
N VAL A 242 22.75 37.41 6.98
CA VAL A 242 23.12 36.92 5.63
C VAL A 242 22.74 35.45 5.54
#